data_AF-A0A7W0V4C7-F1
#
_entry.id   AF-A0A7W0V4C7-F1
#
_cell.length_a   1.000
_cell.length_b   1.000
_cell.length_c   1.000
_cell.angle_alpha   90.00
_cell.angle_beta   90.00
_cell.angle_gamma   90.00
#
_symmetry.space_group_name_H-M   'P 1'
#
loop_
_entity.id
_entity.type
_entity.pdbx_description
1 polymer ?
#
loop_
_entity_poly.entity_id
_entity_poly.type
_entity_poly.pdbx_seq_one_letter_code
_entity_poly.pdbx_strand_id
1 'polypeptide(L)'
;MGFDQYHEPPGELPAETRTFARMIASLTEEAEAIGWYEQRMAVEPDAEARAIMADAQAEEFKHFGMDLEFLLRRTPKWRAALEAILFREGDIVEHGEEGEKAEETA
;
A
#
# COMPACT_ATOMS: atom_id res chain seq x y z
N MET A 1 -14.30 5.02 -17.73
CA MET A 1 -12.85 4.99 -18.01
C MET A 1 -12.33 3.75 -17.32
N GLY A 2 -11.90 2.74 -18.08
CA GLY A 2 -11.27 1.56 -17.49
C GLY A 2 -9.92 1.97 -16.92
N PHE A 3 -9.58 1.44 -15.74
CA PHE A 3 -8.25 1.58 -15.17
C PHE A 3 -7.27 0.92 -16.14
N ASP A 4 -6.41 1.71 -16.77
CA ASP A 4 -5.32 1.14 -17.56
C ASP A 4 -4.23 0.73 -16.57
N GLN A 5 -4.17 -0.57 -16.26
CA GLN A 5 -3.26 -1.13 -15.25
C GLN A 5 -1.78 -0.89 -15.59
N TYR A 6 -1.48 -0.55 -16.84
CA TYR A 6 -0.13 -0.38 -17.35
C TYR A 6 0.01 0.98 -18.04
N HIS A 7 1.15 1.65 -17.81
CA HIS A 7 1.53 2.84 -18.55
C HIS A 7 2.32 2.54 -19.83
N GLU A 8 2.69 1.28 -20.04
CA GLU A 8 3.44 0.79 -21.20
C GLU A 8 2.73 -0.43 -21.81
N PRO A 9 2.95 -0.75 -23.10
CA PRO A 9 2.33 -1.90 -23.74
C PRO A 9 2.55 -3.20 -22.96
N PRO A 10 1.49 -3.93 -22.51
CA PRO A 10 1.66 -5.11 -21.67
C PRO A 10 2.43 -6.26 -22.33
N GLY A 11 2.51 -6.27 -23.66
CA GLY A 11 3.30 -7.23 -24.43
C GLY A 11 4.81 -6.97 -24.39
N GLU A 12 5.22 -5.77 -24.02
CA GLU A 12 6.63 -5.37 -23.90
C GLU A 12 7.15 -5.52 -22.45
N LEU A 13 6.26 -5.71 -21.49
CA LEU A 13 6.62 -5.87 -20.08
C LEU A 13 7.00 -7.32 -19.73
N PRO A 14 8.13 -7.53 -19.02
CA PRO A 14 8.47 -8.82 -18.44
C PRO A 14 7.36 -9.37 -17.52
N ALA A 15 7.29 -10.69 -17.39
CA ALA A 15 6.30 -11.34 -16.52
C ALA A 15 6.42 -10.92 -15.04
N GLU A 16 7.64 -10.67 -14.57
CA GLU A 16 7.89 -10.16 -13.22
C GLU A 16 7.36 -8.74 -13.04
N THR A 17 7.57 -7.84 -14.01
CA THR A 17 7.07 -6.46 -13.98
C THR A 17 5.55 -6.42 -13.97
N ARG A 18 4.89 -7.28 -14.75
CA ARG A 18 3.42 -7.40 -14.72
C ARG A 18 2.91 -7.96 -13.40
N THR A 19 3.68 -8.83 -12.73
CA THR A 19 3.34 -9.30 -11.38
C THR A 19 3.49 -8.19 -10.37
N PHE A 20 4.58 -7.42 -10.43
CA PHE A 20 4.79 -6.24 -9.60
C PHE A 20 3.65 -5.22 -9.78
N ALA A 21 3.28 -4.90 -11.02
CA ALA A 21 2.19 -3.98 -11.33
C ALA A 21 0.84 -4.46 -10.77
N ARG A 22 0.54 -5.76 -10.83
CA ARG A 22 -0.65 -6.34 -10.19
C ARG A 22 -0.67 -6.11 -8.69
N MET A 23 0.43 -6.38 -8.01
CA MET A 23 0.51 -6.20 -6.56
C MET A 23 0.47 -4.74 -6.13
N ILE A 24 1.03 -3.83 -6.93
CA ILE A 24 0.91 -2.37 -6.70
C ILE A 24 -0.54 -1.92 -6.86
N ALA A 25 -1.24 -2.41 -7.89
CA ALA A 25 -2.64 -2.09 -8.09
C ALA A 25 -3.49 -2.57 -6.90
N SER A 26 -3.30 -3.82 -6.45
CA SER A 26 -3.99 -4.36 -5.26
C SER A 26 -3.69 -3.52 -4.02
N LEU A 27 -2.42 -3.25 -3.71
CA LEU A 27 -2.05 -2.37 -2.58
C LEU A 27 -2.72 -0.99 -2.64
N THR A 28 -2.84 -0.42 -3.84
CA THR A 28 -3.49 0.87 -4.07
C THR A 28 -5.00 0.79 -3.83
N GLU A 29 -5.66 -0.25 -4.36
CA GLU A 29 -7.09 -0.50 -4.16
C GLU A 29 -7.42 -0.65 -2.66
N GLU A 30 -6.59 -1.36 -1.90
CA GLU A 30 -6.77 -1.50 -0.44
C GLU A 30 -6.64 -0.15 0.28
N ALA A 31 -5.63 0.65 -0.07
CA ALA A 31 -5.45 1.99 0.49
C ALA A 31 -6.63 2.92 0.17
N GLU A 32 -7.16 2.85 -1.06
CA GLU A 32 -8.35 3.59 -1.46
C GLU A 32 -9.59 3.14 -0.69
N ALA A 33 -9.81 1.83 -0.56
CA ALA A 33 -10.92 1.26 0.19
C ALA A 33 -10.89 1.70 1.67
N ILE A 34 -9.72 1.63 2.31
CA ILE A 34 -9.49 2.13 3.67
C ILE A 34 -9.93 3.60 3.79
N GLY A 35 -9.43 4.45 2.89
CA GLY A 35 -9.74 5.88 2.88
C GLY A 35 -11.21 6.18 2.60
N TRP A 36 -11.87 5.39 1.75
CA TRP A 36 -13.29 5.53 1.46
C TRP A 36 -14.17 5.14 2.64
N TYR A 37 -13.87 4.02 3.30
CA TYR A 37 -14.61 3.61 4.49
C TYR A 37 -14.47 4.62 5.62
N GLU A 38 -13.28 5.18 5.83
CA GLU A 38 -13.05 6.24 6.82
C GLU A 38 -13.99 7.43 6.59
N GLN A 39 -14.04 7.93 5.35
CA GLN A 39 -14.90 9.04 4.95
C GLN A 39 -16.39 8.73 5.11
N ARG A 40 -16.82 7.55 4.68
CA ARG A 40 -18.24 7.13 4.77
C ARG A 40 -18.67 7.01 6.23
N MET A 41 -17.87 6.34 7.06
CA MET A 41 -18.16 6.18 8.49
C MET A 41 -18.22 7.50 9.24
N ALA A 42 -17.47 8.52 8.82
CA ALA A 42 -17.49 9.84 9.44
C ALA A 42 -18.86 10.55 9.31
N VAL A 43 -19.66 10.22 8.29
CA VAL A 43 -20.94 10.89 8.00
C VAL A 43 -22.17 9.98 8.04
N GLU A 44 -21.99 8.65 8.12
CA GLU A 44 -23.08 7.67 8.04
C GLU A 44 -24.00 7.69 9.27
N PRO A 45 -25.29 8.08 9.16
CA PRO A 45 -26.19 8.10 10.32
C PRO A 45 -26.64 6.70 10.80
N ASP A 46 -26.65 5.69 9.94
CA ASP A 46 -27.11 4.35 10.29
C ASP A 46 -26.02 3.53 11.01
N ALA A 47 -26.35 3.02 12.21
CA ALA A 47 -25.39 2.31 13.05
C ALA A 47 -25.01 0.92 12.51
N GLU A 48 -25.93 0.25 11.81
CA GLU A 48 -25.68 -1.07 11.22
C GLU A 48 -24.78 -0.93 9.99
N ALA A 49 -25.06 0.05 9.12
CA ALA A 49 -24.20 0.36 7.97
C ALA A 49 -22.79 0.75 8.41
N ARG A 50 -22.66 1.57 9.46
CA ARG A 50 -21.35 1.95 10.01
C ARG A 50 -20.58 0.75 10.56
N ALA A 51 -21.25 -0.18 11.24
CA ALA A 51 -20.61 -1.39 11.77
C ALA A 51 -20.09 -2.29 10.64
N ILE A 52 -20.87 -2.45 9.57
CA ILE A 52 -20.45 -3.22 8.38
C ILE A 52 -19.22 -2.57 7.72
N MET A 53 -19.21 -1.25 7.57
CA MET A 53 -18.07 -0.53 6.99
C MET A 53 -16.81 -0.61 7.85
N ALA A 54 -16.94 -0.57 9.18
CA ALA A 54 -15.82 -0.72 10.09
C ALA A 54 -15.20 -2.12 10.03
N ASP A 55 -16.04 -3.16 9.95
CA ASP A 55 -15.58 -4.55 9.80
C ASP A 55 -14.85 -4.74 8.46
N ALA A 56 -15.45 -4.25 7.36
CA ALA A 56 -14.83 -4.30 6.04
C ALA A 56 -13.48 -3.56 5.99
N GLN A 57 -13.40 -2.33 6.53
CA GLN A 57 -12.16 -1.56 6.57
C GLN A 57 -11.04 -2.29 7.33
N ALA A 58 -11.38 -2.97 8.42
CA ALA A 58 -10.40 -3.71 9.21
C ALA A 58 -9.79 -4.88 8.42
N GLU A 59 -10.54 -5.51 7.53
CA GLU A 59 -10.00 -6.53 6.63
C GLU A 59 -9.02 -5.94 5.60
N GLU A 60 -9.28 -4.73 5.11
CA GLU A 60 -8.41 -4.08 4.12
C GLU A 60 -7.04 -3.71 4.71
N PHE A 61 -6.94 -3.41 6.01
CA PHE A 61 -5.63 -3.24 6.67
C PHE A 61 -4.77 -4.50 6.56
N LYS A 62 -5.40 -5.68 6.71
CA LYS A 62 -4.73 -6.98 6.58
C LYS A 62 -4.33 -7.22 5.12
N HIS A 63 -5.21 -6.94 4.16
CA HIS A 63 -4.89 -7.09 2.74
C HIS A 63 -3.74 -6.16 2.31
N PHE A 64 -3.79 -4.88 2.70
CA PHE A 64 -2.72 -3.90 2.48
C PHE A 64 -1.37 -4.41 3.02
N GLY A 65 -1.35 -4.90 4.27
CA GLY A 65 -0.14 -5.44 4.88
C GLY A 65 0.43 -6.66 4.14
N MET A 66 -0.44 -7.55 3.65
CA MET A 66 -0.03 -8.73 2.88
C MET A 66 0.60 -8.35 1.53
N ASP A 67 -0.01 -7.41 0.82
CA ASP A 67 0.47 -6.93 -0.48
C ASP A 67 1.79 -6.17 -0.34
N LEU A 68 1.90 -5.30 0.67
CA LEU A 68 3.12 -4.56 0.97
C LEU A 68 4.28 -5.51 1.27
N GLU A 69 4.08 -6.51 2.13
CA GLU A 69 5.14 -7.46 2.48
C GLU A 69 5.60 -8.29 1.26
N PHE A 70 4.68 -8.67 0.37
CA PHE A 70 5.08 -9.34 -0.88
C PHE A 70 6.02 -8.46 -1.72
N LEU A 71 5.71 -7.18 -1.85
CA LEU A 71 6.53 -6.20 -2.58
C LEU A 71 7.89 -6.02 -1.90
N LEU A 72 7.91 -5.86 -0.57
CA LEU A 72 9.16 -5.69 0.18
C LEU A 72 10.08 -6.91 0.09
N ARG A 73 9.56 -8.12 -0.02
CA ARG A 73 10.39 -9.32 -0.23
C ARG A 73 11.08 -9.35 -1.60
N ARG A 74 10.57 -8.60 -2.57
CA ARG A 74 11.05 -8.60 -3.96
C ARG A 74 11.75 -7.32 -4.38
N THR A 75 11.72 -6.30 -3.53
CA THR A 75 12.33 -4.99 -3.79
C THR A 75 13.26 -4.61 -2.61
N PRO A 76 14.52 -5.11 -2.59
CA PRO A 76 15.43 -4.93 -1.46
C PRO A 76 15.63 -3.48 -1.03
N LYS A 77 15.73 -2.57 -2.01
CA LYS A 77 15.82 -1.13 -1.80
C LYS A 77 14.63 -0.56 -1.02
N TRP A 78 13.41 -0.89 -1.44
CA TRP A 78 12.20 -0.46 -0.76
C TRP A 78 12.11 -1.03 0.67
N ARG A 79 12.51 -2.29 0.85
CA ARG A 79 12.61 -2.90 2.19
C ARG A 79 13.58 -2.13 3.09
N ALA A 80 14.78 -1.83 2.61
CA ALA A 80 15.78 -1.09 3.38
C ALA A 80 15.27 0.29 3.82
N ALA A 81 14.62 1.02 2.91
CA ALA A 81 14.00 2.31 3.23
C ALA A 81 12.91 2.17 4.31
N LEU A 82 12.01 1.20 4.18
CA LEU A 82 10.93 1.03 5.17
C LEU A 82 11.40 0.49 6.53
N GLU A 83 12.47 -0.29 6.60
CA GLU A 83 13.08 -0.71 7.88
C GLU A 83 13.72 0.45 8.65
N ALA A 84 14.12 1.52 7.95
CA ALA A 84 14.56 2.76 8.58
C ALA A 84 13.39 3.61 9.11
N ILE A 85 12.22 3.55 8.46
CA ILE A 85 11.07 4.42 8.75
C ILE A 85 10.09 3.80 9.76
N LEU A 86 9.75 2.52 9.59
CA LEU A 86 8.61 1.91 10.29
C LEU A 86 8.95 1.50 11.73
N PHE A 87 7.93 1.57 12.60
CA PHE A 87 7.96 1.10 13.99
C PHE A 87 9.00 1.80 14.88
N ARG A 88 9.33 3.05 14.57
CA ARG A 88 10.20 3.90 15.36
C ARG A 88 9.44 5.09 15.93
N GLU A 89 9.85 5.52 17.11
CA GLU A 89 9.42 6.81 17.68
C GLU A 89 10.27 7.95 17.08
N GLY A 90 9.79 9.20 17.15
CA GLY A 90 10.53 10.38 16.67
C GLY A 90 9.96 10.98 15.38
N ASP A 91 10.79 11.78 14.70
CA ASP A 91 10.39 12.48 13.48
C ASP A 91 10.46 11.55 12.26
N ILE A 92 9.34 11.39 11.56
CA ILE A 92 9.22 10.50 10.39
C ILE A 92 10.03 11.02 9.19
N VAL A 93 10.18 12.33 9.05
CA VAL A 93 10.98 12.94 7.96
C VAL A 93 12.46 12.64 8.19
N GLU A 94 12.95 12.80 9.42
CA GLU A 94 14.33 12.42 9.78
C GLU A 94 14.60 10.92 9.49
N HIS A 95 13.69 10.04 9.88
CA HIS A 95 13.81 8.60 9.57
C HIS A 95 13.71 8.31 8.08
N GLY A 96 12.96 9.13 7.33
CA GLY A 96 12.90 9.09 5.87
C GLY A 96 14.26 9.40 5.22
N GLU A 97 14.97 10.42 5.72
CA GLU A 97 16.33 10.73 5.27
C GLU A 97 17.34 9.63 5.61
N GLU A 98 17.15 8.92 6.73
CA GLU A 98 17.92 7.70 7.03
C GLU A 98 17.59 6.56 6.07
N GLY A 99 16.31 6.41 5.71
CA GLY A 99 15.84 5.41 4.75
C GLY A 99 16.40 5.61 3.35
N GLU A 100 16.50 6.85 2.88
CA GLU A 100 17.15 7.17 1.59
C GLU A 100 18.61 6.70 1.57
N LYS A 101 19.36 6.96 2.65
CA LYS A 101 20.76 6.49 2.79
C LYS A 101 20.85 4.96 2.83
N ALA A 102 19.90 4.29 3.50
CA ALA A 102 19.84 2.84 3.53
C ALA A 102 19.58 2.25 2.13
N GLU A 103 18.68 2.86 1.35
CA GLU A 103 18.36 2.48 -0.03
C GLU A 103 19.57 2.52 -0.97
N GLU A 104 20.43 3.54 -0.83
CA GLU A 104 21.64 3.68 -1.66
C GLU A 104 22.63 2.52 -1.48
N THR A 105 22.60 1.88 -0.31
CA THR A 105 23.55 0.82 0.07
C THR A 105 22.99 -0.60 -0.04
N ALA A 106 21.71 -0.74 -0.40
CA ALA A 106 20.98 -2.01 -0.52
C ALA A 106 20.95 -2.56 -1.95
#